data_AF-G8T885-F1
#
_entry.id   AF-G8T885-F1
#
_cell.length_a   1.000
_cell.length_b   1.000
_cell.length_c   1.000
_cell.angle_alpha   90.00
_cell.angle_beta   90.00
_cell.angle_gamma   90.00
#
_symmetry.space_group_name_H-M   'P 1'
#
loop_
_entity.id
_entity.type
_entity.pdbx_description
1 polymer ?
#
loop_
_entity_poly.entity_id
_entity_poly.type
_entity_poly.pdbx_seq_one_letter_code
_entity_poly.pdbx_strand_id
1 'polypeptide(L)'
;MSLSYIFIILIGLSIPFILIRFLIVRKKNIPAELFARALQDENSGHFKEAVITYESALDEVKKIKFNSNLEKKIIEKIKLMHTVIEYQNSHRFSK
;
A
#
# COMPACT_ATOMS: atom_id res chain seq x y z
N MET A 1 9.94 -27.41 -38.56
CA MET A 1 8.72 -26.93 -37.85
C MET A 1 8.05 -25.89 -38.73
N SER A 2 6.73 -25.97 -38.94
CA SER A 2 6.01 -24.96 -39.70
C SER A 2 5.97 -23.63 -38.95
N LEU A 3 5.93 -22.51 -39.68
CA LEU A 3 5.82 -21.16 -39.12
C LEU A 3 4.64 -21.03 -38.13
N SER A 4 3.53 -21.74 -38.41
CA SER A 4 2.33 -21.79 -37.56
C SER A 4 2.60 -22.36 -36.17
N TYR A 5 3.54 -23.30 -36.03
CA TYR A 5 3.88 -23.91 -34.75
C TYR A 5 4.62 -22.91 -33.82
N ILE A 6 5.46 -22.06 -34.41
CA ILE A 6 6.18 -20.99 -33.69
C ILE A 6 5.18 -19.95 -33.16
N PHE A 7 4.19 -19.56 -33.97
CA PHE A 7 3.14 -18.62 -33.54
C PHE A 7 2.30 -19.14 -32.37
N ILE A 8 1.92 -20.42 -32.39
CA ILE A 8 1.15 -21.03 -31.30
C ILE A 8 1.94 -21.02 -29.99
N ILE A 9 3.24 -21.32 -30.04
CA ILE A 9 4.12 -21.28 -28.85
C ILE A 9 4.26 -19.85 -28.32
N LEU A 10 4.43 -18.85 -29.20
CA LEU A 10 4.52 -17.43 -28.80
C LEU A 10 3.24 -16.94 -28.12
N ILE A 11 2.07 -17.29 -28.66
CA ILE A 11 0.77 -16.95 -28.04
C ILE A 11 0.65 -17.65 -26.68
N GLY A 12 0.99 -18.93 -26.60
CA GLY A 12 0.96 -19.70 -25.35
C GLY A 12 1.86 -19.10 -24.26
N LEU A 13 3.03 -18.57 -24.61
CA LEU A 13 3.95 -17.91 -23.67
C LEU A 13 3.54 -16.48 -23.31
N SER A 14 2.77 -15.79 -24.17
CA SER A 14 2.32 -14.42 -23.89
C SER A 14 1.30 -14.35 -22.75
N ILE A 15 0.42 -15.35 -22.62
CA ILE A 15 -0.62 -15.43 -21.59
C ILE A 15 -0.04 -15.43 -20.17
N PRO A 16 0.89 -16.35 -19.79
CA PRO A 16 1.48 -16.33 -18.46
C PRO A 16 2.31 -15.07 -18.21
N PHE A 17 2.96 -14.52 -19.24
CA PHE A 17 3.70 -13.27 -19.10
C PHE A 17 2.80 -12.08 -18.72
N ILE A 18 1.63 -11.97 -19.36
CA ILE A 18 0.62 -10.94 -19.03
C ILE A 18 0.10 -11.13 -17.60
N LEU A 19 -0.21 -12.36 -17.20
CA LEU A 19 -0.68 -12.66 -15.84
C LEU A 19 0.36 -12.28 -14.77
N ILE A 20 1.63 -12.64 -14.98
CA ILE A 20 2.72 -12.28 -14.07
C ILE A 20 2.84 -10.76 -13.96
N ARG A 21 2.82 -10.04 -15.09
CA ARG A 21 2.84 -8.56 -15.08
C ARG A 21 1.66 -7.97 -14.32
N PHE A 22 0.45 -8.48 -14.56
CA PHE A 22 -0.76 -8.02 -13.87
C PHE A 22 -0.64 -8.18 -12.35
N LEU A 23 -0.16 -9.33 -11.87
CA LEU A 23 0.06 -9.56 -10.44
C LEU A 23 1.11 -8.62 -9.85
N ILE A 24 2.20 -8.36 -10.57
CA ILE A 24 3.25 -7.42 -10.13
C ILE A 24 2.69 -6.00 -10.01
N VAL A 25 1.90 -5.54 -11.00
CA VAL A 25 1.30 -4.21 -10.99
C VAL A 25 0.28 -4.09 -9.85
N ARG A 26 -0.56 -5.10 -9.64
CA ARG A 26 -1.54 -5.11 -8.55
C ARG A 26 -0.84 -5.02 -7.18
N LYS A 27 0.24 -5.77 -6.98
CA LYS A 27 1.03 -5.73 -5.73
C LYS A 27 1.64 -4.35 -5.47
N LYS A 28 2.01 -3.61 -6.53
CA LYS A 28 2.49 -2.22 -6.40
C LYS A 28 1.41 -1.23 -5.94
N ASN A 29 0.14 -1.54 -6.18
CA ASN A 29 -0.98 -0.65 -5.83
C ASN A 29 -1.53 -0.87 -4.41
N ILE A 30 -1.33 -2.06 -3.82
CA ILE A 30 -1.79 -2.38 -2.47
C ILE A 30 -1.35 -1.33 -1.43
N PRO A 31 -0.06 -0.92 -1.36
CA PRO A 31 0.32 0.07 -0.36
C PRO A 31 -0.28 1.45 -0.59
N ALA A 32 -0.54 1.83 -1.85
CA ALA A 32 -1.19 3.09 -2.17
C ALA A 32 -2.68 3.07 -1.81
N GLU A 33 -3.34 1.93 -2.01
CA GLU A 33 -4.74 1.71 -1.60
C GLU A 33 -4.88 1.75 -0.07
N LEU A 34 -3.99 1.08 0.66
CA LEU A 34 -3.95 1.13 2.12
C LEU A 34 -3.67 2.54 2.63
N PHE A 35 -2.75 3.28 2.00
CA PHE A 35 -2.50 4.68 2.33
C PHE A 35 -3.74 5.56 2.13
N ALA A 36 -4.45 5.40 1.01
CA ALA A 36 -5.68 6.15 0.74
C ALA A 36 -6.79 5.85 1.76
N ARG A 37 -6.93 4.58 2.16
CA ARG A 37 -7.87 4.17 3.19
C ARG A 37 -7.52 4.74 4.56
N ALA A 38 -6.25 4.68 4.95
CA ALA A 38 -5.78 5.27 6.21
C ALA A 38 -6.04 6.79 6.26
N LEU A 39 -5.89 7.49 5.13
CA LEU A 39 -6.21 8.91 5.01
C LEU A 39 -7.72 9.18 5.15
N GLN A 40 -8.57 8.29 4.65
CA GLN A 40 -10.02 8.40 4.84
C GLN A 40 -10.39 8.23 6.32
N ASP A 41 -9.78 7.27 7.01
CA ASP A 41 -9.98 7.06 8.44
C ASP A 41 -9.48 8.26 9.27
N GLU A 42 -8.31 8.80 8.93
CA GLU A 42 -7.76 10.03 9.51
C GLU A 42 -8.73 11.21 9.35
N ASN A 43 -9.23 11.45 8.13
CA ASN A 43 -10.17 12.53 7.84
C ASN A 43 -11.54 12.36 8.51
N SER A 44 -11.89 11.12 8.86
CA SER A 44 -13.14 10.79 9.57
C SER A 44 -12.99 10.85 11.10
N GLY A 45 -11.79 11.13 11.61
CA GLY A 45 -11.50 11.17 13.04
C GLY A 45 -11.23 9.80 13.67
N HIS A 46 -11.16 8.73 12.88
CA HIS A 46 -10.84 7.37 13.32
C HIS A 46 -9.32 7.19 13.41
N PHE A 47 -8.68 7.94 14.31
CA PHE A 47 -7.21 8.05 14.34
C PHE A 47 -6.52 6.73 14.69
N LYS A 48 -7.12 5.87 15.50
CA LYS A 48 -6.53 4.57 15.87
C LYS A 48 -6.56 3.60 14.69
N GLU A 49 -7.68 3.56 13.98
CA GLU A 49 -7.89 2.77 12.77
C GLU A 49 -6.99 3.24 11.64
N ALA A 50 -6.80 4.56 11.51
CA ALA A 50 -5.86 5.16 10.58
C ALA A 50 -4.41 4.69 10.86
N VAL A 51 -3.98 4.66 12.13
CA VAL A 51 -2.63 4.16 12.50
C VAL A 51 -2.44 2.70 12.07
N ILE A 52 -3.37 1.82 12.43
CA ILE A 52 -3.30 0.39 12.06
C ILE A 52 -3.20 0.22 10.54
N THR A 53 -3.97 1.02 9.80
CA THR A 53 -3.99 0.96 8.33
C THR A 53 -2.70 1.54 7.73
N TYR A 54 -2.14 2.62 8.30
CA TYR A 54 -0.83 3.14 7.91
C TYR A 54 0.30 2.15 8.20
N GLU A 55 0.29 1.46 9.34
CA GLU A 55 1.26 0.40 9.67
C GLU A 55 1.19 -0.76 8.67
N SER A 56 -0.03 -1.18 8.32
CA SER A 56 -0.25 -2.19 7.28
C SER A 56 0.29 -1.73 5.91
N ALA A 57 0.09 -0.45 5.57
CA ALA A 57 0.65 0.14 4.35
C ALA A 57 2.18 0.12 4.37
N LEU A 58 2.79 0.41 5.52
CA LEU A 58 4.25 0.39 5.69
C LEU A 58 4.83 -1.00 5.45
N ASP A 59 4.19 -2.03 5.99
CA ASP A 59 4.62 -3.42 5.81
C ASP A 59 4.54 -3.85 4.34
N GLU A 60 3.52 -3.42 3.60
CA GLU A 60 3.43 -3.66 2.16
C GLU A 60 4.45 -2.85 1.36
N VAL A 61 4.72 -1.59 1.72
CA VAL A 61 5.76 -0.78 1.07
C VAL A 61 7.14 -1.38 1.25
N LYS A 62 7.48 -1.87 2.45
CA LYS A 62 8.78 -2.52 2.73
C LYS A 62 9.03 -3.75 1.86
N LYS A 63 7.98 -4.44 1.40
CA LYS A 63 8.09 -5.55 0.46
C LYS A 63 8.47 -5.10 -0.97
N ILE A 64 8.42 -3.79 -1.25
CA ILE A 64 8.70 -3.19 -2.56
C ILE A 64 10.01 -2.40 -2.49
N LYS A 65 11.07 -2.92 -3.11
CA LYS A 65 12.46 -2.42 -3.04
C LYS A 65 12.70 -0.98 -3.52
N PHE A 66 11.69 -0.26 -4.04
CA PHE A 66 11.87 1.00 -4.78
C PHE A 66 10.87 2.12 -4.43
N ASN A 67 10.10 2.03 -3.33
CA ASN A 67 9.05 3.02 -3.04
C ASN A 67 9.34 3.90 -1.81
N SER A 68 10.56 4.46 -1.75
CA SER A 68 11.08 5.21 -0.59
C SER A 68 10.29 6.47 -0.23
N ASN A 69 9.69 7.14 -1.21
CA ASN A 69 8.88 8.34 -0.96
C ASN A 69 7.57 8.02 -0.25
N LEU A 70 6.87 6.96 -0.69
CA LEU A 70 5.64 6.53 -0.03
C LEU A 70 5.93 5.99 1.38
N GLU A 71 7.02 5.24 1.53
CA GLU A 71 7.50 4.77 2.84
C GLU A 71 7.68 5.93 3.82
N LYS A 72 8.43 6.95 3.41
CA LYS A 72 8.70 8.13 4.23
C LYS A 72 7.39 8.84 4.64
N LYS A 73 6.48 9.05 3.68
CA LYS A 73 5.17 9.66 3.96
C LYS A 73 4.35 8.86 4.97
N ILE A 74 4.34 7.52 4.84
CA ILE A 74 3.64 6.65 5.79
C ILE A 74 4.24 6.79 7.20
N ILE A 75 5.57 6.75 7.32
CA ILE A 75 6.26 6.91 8.62
C ILE A 75 5.94 8.26 9.26
N GLU A 76 5.96 9.35 8.49
CA GLU A 76 5.60 10.68 8.97
C GLU A 76 4.14 10.75 9.44
N LYS A 77 3.21 10.12 8.70
CA LYS A 77 1.81 10.01 9.09
C LYS A 77 1.59 9.21 10.37
N ILE A 78 2.24 8.06 10.54
CA ILE A 78 2.17 7.26 11.77
C ILE A 78 2.59 8.09 12.98
N LYS A 79 3.73 8.79 12.89
CA LYS A 79 4.21 9.67 13.97
C LYS A 79 3.21 10.76 14.31
N LEU A 80 2.70 11.46 13.29
CA LEU A 80 1.70 12.50 13.48
C LEU A 80 0.45 11.97 14.19
N MET A 81 -0.06 10.82 13.77
CA MET A 81 -1.26 10.22 14.37
C MET A 81 -1.03 9.81 15.83
N HIS A 82 0.12 9.24 16.17
CA HIS A 82 0.46 8.98 17.57
C HIS A 82 0.47 10.26 18.40
N THR A 83 1.08 11.34 17.90
CA THR A 83 1.07 12.64 18.59
C THR A 83 -0.34 13.19 18.77
N VAL A 84 -1.20 13.10 17.75
CA VAL A 84 -2.60 13.54 17.83
C VAL A 84 -3.37 12.75 18.88
N ILE A 85 -3.23 11.42 18.88
CA ILE A 85 -3.90 10.54 19.86
C ILE A 85 -3.42 10.85 21.28
N GLU A 86 -2.12 11.02 21.48
CA GLU A 86 -1.54 11.37 22.77
C GLU A 86 -2.04 12.73 23.26
N TYR A 87 -2.10 13.73 22.38
CA TYR A 87 -2.64 15.06 22.68
C TYR A 87 -4.13 15.01 23.05
N GLN A 88 -4.94 14.24 22.32
CA GLN A 88 -6.35 14.04 22.65
C GLN A 88 -6.52 13.37 24.02
N ASN A 89 -5.70 12.37 24.32
CA ASN A 89 -5.74 11.70 25.61
C ASN A 89 -5.34 12.64 26.76
N SER A 90 -4.28 13.43 26.61
CA SER A 90 -3.85 14.37 27.65
C SER A 90 -4.91 15.44 27.95
N HIS A 91 -5.61 15.94 26.92
CA HIS A 91 -6.72 16.89 27.10
C HIS A 91 -7.97 16.24 27.68
N ARG A 92 -8.19 14.95 27.42
CA ARG A 92 -9.28 14.18 28.02
C ARG A 92 -9.10 13.96 29.52
N PHE A 93 -7.85 13.85 30.00
CA PHE A 93 -7.54 13.74 31.44
C PHE A 93 -7.50 15.09 32.17
N SER A 94 -7.50 16.22 31.44
CA SER A 94 -7.49 17.57 32.01
C SER A 94 -8.91 18.14 32.25
N LYS A 95 -9.96 17.39 31.93
CA LYS A 95 -11.37 17.71 32.21
C LYS A 95 -11.91 16.78 33.30
#